data_AF-A0A1H3LWX2-F1
#
_entry.id   AF-A0A1H3LWX2-F1
#
_cell.length_a   1.000
_cell.length_b   1.000
_cell.length_c   1.000
_cell.angle_alpha   90.00
_cell.angle_beta   90.00
_cell.angle_gamma   90.00
#
_symmetry.space_group_name_H-M   'P 1'
#
loop_
_entity.id
_entity.type
_entity.pdbx_description
1 polymer ?
#
loop_
_entity_poly.entity_id
_entity_poly.type
_entity_poly.pdbx_seq_one_letter_code
_entity_poly.pdbx_strand_id
1 'polypeptide(L)'
;MNRHLIRQHRLTITSDKKASFFLIVTGKEFSPQTISAATAQGNIRQLASLDEVRRYYLGQEMVDLALQAAYYTRTPRYRVIVQRTGKALSIRSVASAGKAARGQAQQPVAANTPGVSLLGADIEVMVRKRDGGAFTALPMADHHDKVIGADSALIRKKHRFYQPIIELRAKPQKNGEKLRQEFLRLKTQLEKRAEKNGVVIVSEENPRGRFFLGGHVHISNANASFRKVSQLDAFVAVPLSAYKKNASLLRRAAYGKLGAVRLNRYRGFEYRTLPTWYAFIEEGAPFFNWLETVLYHPSLPEIQLAEEAVRAYYAGDRRQLCRETEKLFADVAPLLTVREKHCLLKWDRWLQQIGTIDENGSDPVL
;
A
#
# COMPACT_ATOMS: atom_id res chain seq x y z
N MET A 1 9.88 0.87 24.59
CA MET A 1 9.00 1.12 23.41
C MET A 1 9.20 2.56 22.97
N ASN A 2 9.66 2.79 21.73
CA ASN A 2 9.86 4.14 21.20
C ASN A 2 8.52 4.75 20.76
N ARG A 3 7.74 5.24 21.74
CA ARG A 3 6.36 5.73 21.55
C ARG A 3 6.26 6.92 20.59
N HIS A 4 7.32 7.72 20.50
CA HIS A 4 7.40 8.89 19.62
C HIS A 4 7.28 8.48 18.15
N LEU A 5 8.09 7.50 17.71
CA LEU A 5 8.09 7.01 16.33
C LEU A 5 6.72 6.49 15.89
N ILE A 6 6.05 5.70 16.72
CA ILE A 6 4.73 5.14 16.41
C ILE A 6 3.67 6.26 16.25
N ARG A 7 3.72 7.29 17.10
CA ARG A 7 2.78 8.42 17.05
C ARG A 7 3.01 9.32 15.83
N GLN A 8 4.26 9.52 15.40
CA GLN A 8 4.57 10.27 14.18
C GLN A 8 3.87 9.70 12.95
N HIS A 9 3.73 8.38 12.88
CA HIS A 9 3.00 7.69 11.81
C HIS A 9 1.50 7.49 12.10
N ARG A 10 0.92 8.28 13.02
CA ARG A 10 -0.51 8.28 13.38
C ARG A 10 -1.04 6.92 13.85
N LEU A 11 -0.19 6.08 14.45
CA LEU A 11 -0.65 4.85 15.10
C LEU A 11 -1.06 5.13 16.55
N THR A 12 -2.16 4.50 16.97
CA THR A 12 -2.68 4.64 18.34
C THR A 12 -1.98 3.66 19.27
N ILE A 13 -1.48 4.16 20.40
CA ILE A 13 -0.89 3.36 21.49
C ILE A 13 -1.84 3.39 22.68
N THR A 14 -2.17 2.23 23.26
CA THR A 14 -3.08 2.16 24.41
C THR A 14 -2.54 1.30 25.54
N SER A 15 -3.04 1.53 26.75
CA SER A 15 -3.06 0.53 27.83
C SER A 15 -4.19 -0.48 27.61
N ASP A 16 -4.20 -1.54 28.42
CA ASP A 16 -5.20 -2.60 28.34
C ASP A 16 -6.62 -2.06 28.57
N LYS A 17 -7.51 -2.34 27.63
CA LYS A 17 -8.94 -2.06 27.77
C LYS A 17 -9.69 -3.36 28.08
N LYS A 18 -10.68 -3.28 28.98
CA LYS A 18 -11.62 -4.39 29.24
C LYS A 18 -12.31 -4.81 27.93
N ALA A 19 -12.59 -6.11 27.78
CA ALA A 19 -13.20 -6.71 26.57
C ALA A 19 -12.40 -6.53 25.26
N SER A 20 -11.07 -6.67 25.33
CA SER A 20 -10.20 -6.59 24.16
C SER A 20 -9.83 -7.97 23.59
N PHE A 21 -9.66 -8.01 22.27
CA PHE A 21 -9.02 -9.12 21.56
C PHE A 21 -7.58 -8.71 21.22
N PHE A 22 -6.64 -9.62 21.41
CA PHE A 22 -5.22 -9.37 21.17
C PHE A 22 -4.68 -10.32 20.11
N LEU A 23 -3.79 -9.79 19.28
CA LEU A 23 -2.95 -10.57 18.40
C LEU A 23 -1.49 -10.33 18.81
N ILE A 24 -0.76 -11.40 19.10
CA ILE A 24 0.66 -11.38 19.42
C ILE A 24 1.39 -11.91 18.18
N VAL A 25 2.17 -11.04 17.54
CA VAL A 25 2.93 -11.38 16.33
C VAL A 25 4.40 -11.33 16.66
N THR A 26 5.08 -12.46 16.49
CA THR A 26 6.56 -12.52 16.56
C THR A 26 7.09 -12.85 15.19
N GLY A 27 8.13 -12.17 14.75
CA GLY A 27 8.68 -12.42 13.43
C GLY A 27 9.97 -11.69 13.14
N LYS A 28 10.37 -11.76 11.88
CA LYS A 28 11.53 -11.07 11.33
C LYS A 28 11.16 -10.32 10.05
N GLU A 29 11.61 -9.08 9.88
CA GLU A 29 11.27 -8.22 8.75
C GLU A 29 9.75 -8.09 8.57
N PHE A 30 9.23 -8.42 7.39
CA PHE A 30 7.80 -8.54 7.11
C PHE A 30 7.33 -10.01 7.16
N SER A 31 8.05 -10.91 7.82
CA SER A 31 7.72 -12.34 7.92
C SER A 31 7.31 -12.70 9.35
N PRO A 32 6.00 -12.80 9.64
CA PRO A 32 5.50 -13.38 10.87
C PRO A 32 5.95 -14.84 10.98
N GLN A 33 6.50 -15.21 12.14
CA GLN A 33 6.94 -16.58 12.44
C GLN A 33 5.97 -17.28 13.38
N THR A 34 5.44 -16.54 14.36
CA THR A 34 4.36 -17.02 15.24
C THR A 34 3.29 -15.96 15.38
N ILE A 35 2.04 -16.41 15.36
CA ILE A 35 0.89 -15.57 15.60
C ILE A 35 0.03 -16.25 16.66
N SER A 36 -0.34 -15.52 17.70
CA SER A 36 -1.23 -16.02 18.75
C SER A 36 -2.39 -15.06 18.97
N ALA A 37 -3.60 -15.59 19.08
CA ALA A 37 -4.77 -14.86 19.53
C ALA A 37 -4.88 -14.97 21.06
N ALA A 38 -5.20 -13.86 21.72
CA ALA A 38 -5.51 -13.88 23.14
C ALA A 38 -6.77 -13.06 23.44
N THR A 39 -7.54 -13.49 24.43
CA THR A 39 -8.71 -12.75 24.93
C THR A 39 -8.39 -12.04 26.24
N ALA A 40 -9.28 -11.14 26.68
CA ALA A 40 -9.13 -10.44 27.96
C ALA A 40 -9.08 -11.39 29.17
N GLN A 41 -9.60 -12.62 29.04
CA GLN A 41 -9.56 -13.67 30.06
C GLN A 41 -8.22 -14.41 30.13
N GLY A 42 -7.24 -14.07 29.29
CA GLY A 42 -5.89 -14.63 29.35
C GLY A 42 -5.66 -15.93 28.57
N ASN A 43 -6.70 -16.48 27.93
CA ASN A 43 -6.55 -17.66 27.07
C ASN A 43 -5.74 -17.29 25.81
N ILE A 44 -4.55 -17.87 25.66
CA ILE A 44 -3.69 -17.70 24.49
C ILE A 44 -3.80 -18.94 23.60
N ARG A 45 -4.14 -18.73 22.33
CA ARG A 45 -4.17 -19.77 21.30
C ARG A 45 -3.19 -19.41 20.19
N GLN A 46 -2.21 -20.28 19.95
CA GLN A 46 -1.36 -20.17 18.77
C GLN A 46 -2.18 -20.50 17.51
N LEU A 47 -2.01 -19.69 16.47
CA LEU A 47 -2.68 -19.84 15.19
C LEU A 47 -1.71 -20.50 14.20
N ALA A 48 -2.22 -21.44 13.41
CA ALA A 48 -1.41 -22.28 12.51
C ALA A 48 -0.97 -21.57 11.23
N SER A 49 -1.73 -20.56 10.78
CA SER A 49 -1.50 -19.87 9.52
C SER A 49 -2.13 -18.48 9.48
N LEU A 50 -1.77 -17.68 8.48
CA LEU A 50 -2.45 -16.41 8.17
C LEU A 50 -3.93 -16.61 7.79
N ASP A 51 -4.29 -17.77 7.23
CA ASP A 51 -5.69 -18.04 6.90
C ASP A 51 -6.55 -18.25 8.15
N GLU A 52 -5.99 -18.82 9.23
CA GLU A 52 -6.67 -18.84 10.52
C GLU A 52 -6.84 -17.43 11.09
N VAL A 53 -5.83 -16.57 10.93
CA VAL A 53 -5.91 -15.17 11.36
C VAL A 53 -7.06 -14.44 10.67
N ARG A 54 -7.24 -14.65 9.36
CA ARG A 54 -8.30 -14.02 8.55
C ARG A 54 -9.72 -14.39 8.99
N ARG A 55 -9.91 -15.48 9.74
CA ARG A 55 -11.20 -15.86 10.32
C ARG A 55 -11.62 -14.95 11.47
N TYR A 56 -10.67 -14.24 12.08
CA TYR A 56 -10.97 -13.26 13.12
C TYR A 56 -11.35 -11.91 12.49
N TYR A 57 -12.34 -11.25 13.08
CA TYR A 57 -12.72 -9.90 12.67
C TYR A 57 -11.51 -8.95 12.79
N LEU A 58 -11.13 -8.35 11.65
CA LEU A 58 -9.94 -7.51 11.47
C LEU A 58 -8.58 -8.21 11.70
N GLY A 59 -8.53 -9.54 11.63
CA GLY A 59 -7.30 -10.29 11.89
C GLY A 59 -6.16 -9.93 10.92
N GLN A 60 -6.47 -9.76 9.63
CA GLN A 60 -5.48 -9.35 8.63
C GLN A 60 -4.96 -7.94 8.92
N GLU A 61 -5.85 -6.99 9.23
CA GLU A 61 -5.48 -5.62 9.58
C GLU A 61 -4.64 -5.56 10.85
N MET A 62 -4.87 -6.45 11.82
CA MET A 62 -4.03 -6.56 13.01
C MET A 62 -2.61 -7.04 12.67
N VAL A 63 -2.46 -7.99 11.74
CA VAL A 63 -1.12 -8.40 11.26
C VAL A 63 -0.45 -7.27 10.50
N ASP A 64 -1.15 -6.65 9.55
CA ASP A 64 -0.61 -5.52 8.76
C ASP A 64 -0.13 -4.39 9.69
N LEU A 65 -0.91 -4.07 10.73
CA LEU A 65 -0.57 -3.09 11.75
C LEU A 65 0.64 -3.51 12.62
N ALA A 66 0.78 -4.80 12.92
CA ALA A 66 1.93 -5.31 13.65
C ALA A 66 3.24 -5.15 12.85
N LEU A 67 3.21 -5.51 11.57
CA LEU A 67 4.34 -5.37 10.64
C LEU A 67 4.75 -3.90 10.49
N GLN A 68 3.75 -3.03 10.30
CA GLN A 68 3.96 -1.60 10.18
C GLN A 68 4.56 -0.99 11.47
N ALA A 69 4.11 -1.41 12.65
CA ALA A 69 4.69 -0.95 13.91
C ALA A 69 6.15 -1.41 14.08
N ALA A 70 6.48 -2.64 13.70
CA ALA A 70 7.86 -3.14 13.72
C ALA A 70 8.77 -2.36 12.77
N TYR A 71 8.26 -2.01 11.58
CA TYR A 71 8.96 -1.17 10.60
C TYR A 71 9.23 0.23 11.16
N TYR A 72 8.23 0.90 11.72
CA TYR A 72 8.39 2.25 12.29
C TYR A 72 9.34 2.30 13.49
N THR A 73 9.36 1.25 14.32
CA THR A 73 10.32 1.18 15.45
C THR A 73 11.65 0.56 15.08
N ARG A 74 11.87 0.25 13.79
CA ARG A 74 13.08 -0.41 13.27
C ARG A 74 13.50 -1.62 14.08
N THR A 75 12.52 -2.47 14.32
CA THR A 75 12.69 -3.69 15.09
C THR A 75 12.58 -4.88 14.13
N PRO A 76 13.62 -5.18 13.33
CA PRO A 76 13.55 -6.22 12.30
C PRO A 76 13.41 -7.62 12.88
N ARG A 77 13.65 -7.83 14.19
CA ARG A 77 13.22 -9.01 14.92
C ARG A 77 12.25 -8.55 16.00
N TYR A 78 10.96 -8.74 15.79
CA TYR A 78 9.95 -8.09 16.61
C TYR A 78 9.08 -9.10 17.35
N ARG A 79 8.55 -8.63 18.47
CA ARG A 79 7.32 -9.11 19.08
C ARG A 79 6.39 -7.91 19.25
N VAL A 80 5.27 -7.92 18.54
CA VAL A 80 4.26 -6.86 18.57
C VAL A 80 2.97 -7.41 19.15
N ILE A 81 2.37 -6.70 20.10
CA ILE A 81 1.03 -6.97 20.58
C ILE A 81 0.10 -5.91 20.03
N VAL A 82 -0.88 -6.35 19.24
CA VAL A 82 -1.94 -5.50 18.69
C VAL A 82 -3.23 -5.76 19.45
N GLN A 83 -3.92 -4.69 19.83
CA GLN A 83 -5.19 -4.73 20.55
C GLN A 83 -6.32 -4.26 19.62
N ARG A 84 -7.41 -5.03 19.59
CA ARG A 84 -8.68 -4.65 18.96
C ARG A 84 -9.77 -4.47 20.01
N THR A 85 -10.47 -3.34 19.94
CA THR A 85 -11.67 -3.03 20.73
C THR A 85 -12.78 -2.59 19.78
N GLY A 86 -13.75 -3.48 19.51
CA GLY A 86 -14.73 -3.26 18.44
C GLY A 86 -14.05 -3.17 17.07
N LYS A 87 -14.15 -2.00 16.41
CA LYS A 87 -13.48 -1.68 15.13
C LYS A 87 -12.14 -0.97 15.30
N ALA A 88 -11.80 -0.53 16.51
CA ALA A 88 -10.58 0.22 16.75
C ALA A 88 -9.39 -0.72 16.93
N LEU A 89 -8.28 -0.41 16.26
CA LEU A 89 -7.00 -1.13 16.35
C LEU A 89 -5.94 -0.23 16.99
N SER A 90 -5.07 -0.81 17.82
CA SER A 90 -4.01 -0.09 18.51
C SER A 90 -2.82 -0.98 18.82
N ILE A 91 -1.65 -0.37 18.96
CA ILE A 91 -0.42 -1.04 19.40
C ILE A 91 -0.34 -0.99 20.91
N ARG A 92 -0.25 -2.15 21.55
CA ARG A 92 -0.02 -2.25 23.01
C ARG A 92 1.48 -2.21 23.31
N SER A 93 2.27 -3.00 22.59
CA SER A 93 3.72 -3.07 22.79
C SER A 93 4.45 -3.47 21.52
N VAL A 94 5.64 -2.90 21.32
CA VAL A 94 6.64 -3.38 20.37
C VAL A 94 7.93 -3.63 21.15
N ALA A 95 8.50 -4.82 21.00
CA ALA A 95 9.75 -5.21 21.61
C ALA A 95 10.62 -5.97 20.60
N SER A 96 11.94 -5.90 20.78
CA SER A 96 12.83 -6.81 20.06
C SER A 96 12.57 -8.23 20.54
N ALA A 97 12.29 -9.14 19.63
CA ALA A 97 12.33 -10.56 19.96
C ALA A 97 13.79 -10.95 20.17
N GLY A 98 14.10 -11.62 21.30
CA GLY A 98 15.39 -12.29 21.47
C GLY A 98 15.59 -13.37 20.40
N LYS A 99 16.76 -14.03 20.38
CA LYS A 99 16.92 -15.26 19.58
C LYS A 99 15.92 -16.30 20.12
N ALA A 100 14.75 -16.42 19.48
CA ALA A 100 13.80 -17.46 19.84
C ALA A 100 14.50 -18.82 19.66
N ALA A 101 14.45 -19.65 20.71
CA ALA A 101 14.78 -21.07 20.60
C ALA A 101 13.93 -21.67 19.47
N ARG A 102 14.51 -22.61 18.72
CA ARG A 102 13.88 -23.37 17.62
C ARG A 102 12.63 -24.13 18.11
N GLY A 103 11.54 -23.44 18.41
CA GLY A 103 10.20 -24.02 18.48
C GLY A 103 9.74 -24.26 17.05
N GLN A 104 9.19 -25.45 16.78
CA GLN A 104 8.80 -25.94 15.46
C GLN A 104 8.21 -24.83 14.61
N ALA A 105 9.03 -24.37 13.66
CA ALA A 105 8.65 -23.34 12.72
C ALA A 105 7.47 -23.88 11.91
N GLN A 106 6.32 -23.20 12.00
CA GLN A 106 5.42 -23.16 10.86
C GLN A 106 6.27 -22.77 9.66
N GLN A 107 6.11 -23.50 8.54
CA GLN A 107 6.97 -23.39 7.37
C GLN A 107 7.40 -21.94 7.20
N PRO A 108 8.72 -21.63 7.24
CA PRO A 108 9.15 -20.30 6.89
C PRO A 108 8.47 -19.96 5.58
N VAL A 109 7.91 -18.75 5.45
CA VAL A 109 7.56 -18.24 4.12
C VAL A 109 8.85 -18.34 3.33
N ALA A 110 8.90 -19.35 2.47
CA ALA A 110 10.12 -20.12 2.26
C ALA A 110 11.23 -19.23 1.69
N ALA A 111 12.47 -19.54 2.10
CA ALA A 111 13.70 -19.03 1.51
C ALA A 111 13.53 -18.83 0.00
N ASN A 112 14.01 -17.69 -0.51
CA ASN A 112 13.94 -17.29 -1.93
C ASN A 112 14.09 -18.52 -2.83
N THR A 113 12.96 -19.08 -3.29
CA THR A 113 13.01 -20.12 -4.31
C THR A 113 13.32 -19.39 -5.61
N PRO A 114 14.30 -19.82 -6.39
CA PRO A 114 14.69 -19.15 -7.63
C PRO A 114 13.58 -19.27 -8.67
N GLY A 115 12.59 -18.40 -8.56
CA GLY A 115 11.58 -18.12 -9.57
C GLY A 115 11.77 -16.67 -10.01
N VAL A 116 11.58 -16.39 -11.30
CA VAL A 116 11.61 -15.02 -11.82
C VAL A 116 10.51 -14.22 -11.11
N SER A 117 10.89 -13.16 -10.39
CA SER A 117 9.93 -12.23 -9.79
C SER A 117 9.12 -11.55 -10.89
N LEU A 118 7.81 -11.52 -10.71
CA LEU A 118 6.89 -10.80 -11.59
C LEU A 118 6.35 -9.58 -10.86
N LEU A 119 6.21 -8.50 -11.61
CA LEU A 119 5.61 -7.24 -11.18
C LEU A 119 4.12 -7.26 -11.52
N GLY A 120 3.27 -7.27 -10.51
CA GLY A 120 1.85 -6.99 -10.63
C GLY A 120 1.53 -5.62 -10.05
N ALA A 121 0.34 -5.12 -10.35
CA ALA A 121 -0.21 -3.96 -9.66
C ALA A 121 -1.73 -3.98 -9.82
N ASP A 122 -2.38 -3.30 -8.88
CA ASP A 122 -3.80 -3.06 -8.89
C ASP A 122 -4.06 -1.55 -8.76
N ILE A 123 -5.13 -1.04 -9.40
CA ILE A 123 -5.53 0.36 -9.27
C ILE A 123 -7.04 0.46 -9.06
N GLU A 124 -7.43 1.24 -8.06
CA GLU A 124 -8.81 1.38 -7.61
C GLU A 124 -9.47 2.61 -8.23
N VAL A 125 -10.73 2.45 -8.67
CA VAL A 125 -11.59 3.52 -9.18
C VAL A 125 -13.02 3.35 -8.70
N MET A 126 -13.78 4.43 -8.70
CA MET A 126 -15.24 4.41 -8.54
C MET A 126 -15.90 4.92 -9.81
N VAL A 127 -17.21 4.78 -9.92
CA VAL A 127 -17.99 5.34 -11.02
C VAL A 127 -19.18 6.12 -10.48
N ARG A 128 -19.51 7.23 -11.14
CA ARG A 128 -20.68 8.06 -10.84
C ARG A 128 -21.50 8.32 -12.10
N LYS A 129 -22.79 8.63 -11.95
CA LYS A 129 -23.59 9.08 -13.10
C LYS A 129 -23.08 10.42 -13.63
N ARG A 130 -23.21 10.64 -14.95
CA ARG A 130 -22.72 11.85 -15.64
C ARG A 130 -23.48 13.13 -15.22
N ASP A 131 -24.72 13.01 -14.78
CA ASP A 131 -25.55 14.10 -14.24
C ASP A 131 -25.10 14.63 -12.87
N GLY A 132 -23.89 14.29 -12.40
CA GLY A 132 -23.41 14.58 -11.05
C GLY A 132 -24.09 13.73 -9.96
N GLY A 133 -24.90 12.75 -10.37
CA GLY A 133 -25.71 11.91 -9.49
C GLY A 133 -24.92 10.90 -8.66
N ALA A 134 -25.67 9.95 -8.10
CA ALA A 134 -25.14 8.98 -7.14
C ALA A 134 -23.99 8.13 -7.71
N PHE A 135 -23.03 7.79 -6.84
CA PHE A 135 -22.03 6.75 -7.14
C PHE A 135 -22.73 5.42 -7.41
N THR A 136 -22.28 4.75 -8.45
CA THR A 136 -22.75 3.43 -8.82
C THR A 136 -21.85 2.39 -8.16
N ALA A 137 -22.45 1.27 -7.76
CA ALA A 137 -21.75 0.14 -7.19
C ALA A 137 -22.14 -1.13 -7.95
N LEU A 138 -21.17 -2.02 -8.16
CA LEU A 138 -21.45 -3.31 -8.78
C LEU A 138 -22.24 -4.16 -7.80
N PRO A 139 -23.28 -4.90 -8.24
CA PRO A 139 -23.88 -5.93 -7.40
C PRO A 139 -22.79 -6.85 -6.87
N MET A 140 -22.87 -7.21 -5.59
CA MET A 140 -21.93 -8.19 -5.04
C MET A 140 -22.08 -9.49 -5.84
N ALA A 141 -21.03 -9.85 -6.55
CA ALA A 141 -20.88 -11.09 -7.28
C ALA A 141 -19.40 -11.49 -7.19
N ASP A 142 -19.07 -12.73 -7.56
CA ASP A 142 -17.69 -13.21 -7.49
C ASP A 142 -16.82 -12.48 -8.54
N HIS A 143 -16.34 -11.31 -8.14
CA HIS A 143 -15.60 -10.35 -8.96
C HIS A 143 -14.20 -10.11 -8.41
N HIS A 144 -13.82 -10.85 -7.36
CA HIS A 144 -12.52 -10.67 -6.69
C HIS A 144 -11.35 -11.14 -7.54
N ASP A 145 -11.52 -12.22 -8.30
CA ASP A 145 -10.47 -12.75 -9.20
C ASP A 145 -10.57 -12.21 -10.64
N LYS A 146 -11.43 -11.22 -10.90
CA LYS A 146 -11.56 -10.62 -12.24
C LYS A 146 -10.51 -9.54 -12.47
N VAL A 147 -10.01 -9.51 -13.70
CA VAL A 147 -9.03 -8.52 -14.21
C VAL A 147 -9.58 -7.08 -14.16
N ILE A 148 -10.89 -6.93 -14.40
CA ILE A 148 -11.65 -5.74 -14.00
C ILE A 148 -12.72 -6.27 -13.05
N GLY A 149 -12.50 -6.07 -11.76
CA GLY A 149 -13.30 -6.66 -10.71
C GLY A 149 -13.66 -5.64 -9.65
N ALA A 150 -13.90 -6.12 -8.44
CA ALA A 150 -14.28 -5.28 -7.32
C ALA A 150 -13.53 -5.66 -6.05
N ASP A 151 -13.16 -4.63 -5.27
CA ASP A 151 -12.54 -4.82 -3.95
C ASP A 151 -13.57 -5.40 -2.94
N SER A 152 -13.08 -5.82 -1.78
CA SER A 152 -13.82 -6.34 -0.64
C SER A 152 -14.68 -5.30 0.09
N ALA A 153 -14.57 -4.02 -0.26
CA ALA A 153 -15.45 -2.98 0.29
C ALA A 153 -16.93 -3.25 -0.05
N LEU A 154 -17.80 -3.25 0.97
CA LEU A 154 -19.23 -3.50 0.81
C LEU A 154 -20.08 -2.32 1.31
N ILE A 155 -21.12 -1.99 0.56
CA ILE A 155 -22.25 -1.16 1.00
C ILE A 155 -23.53 -2.00 1.00
N ARG A 156 -24.38 -1.79 1.99
CA ARG A 156 -25.70 -2.40 2.05
C ARG A 156 -26.75 -1.40 1.57
N LYS A 157 -27.56 -1.79 0.59
CA LYS A 157 -28.75 -1.06 0.16
C LYS A 157 -29.94 -2.01 0.27
N LYS A 158 -30.87 -1.69 1.18
CA LYS A 158 -31.97 -2.59 1.57
C LYS A 158 -31.43 -3.96 2.03
N HIS A 159 -31.78 -5.04 1.33
CA HIS A 159 -31.37 -6.42 1.63
C HIS A 159 -30.22 -6.92 0.74
N ARG A 160 -29.57 -6.05 -0.04
CA ARG A 160 -28.48 -6.42 -0.95
C ARG A 160 -27.18 -5.70 -0.61
N PHE A 161 -26.08 -6.37 -0.87
CA PHE A 161 -24.73 -5.82 -0.78
C PHE A 161 -24.21 -5.46 -2.17
N TYR A 162 -23.42 -4.40 -2.23
CA TYR A 162 -22.81 -3.89 -3.45
C TYR A 162 -21.36 -3.51 -3.18
N GLN A 163 -20.53 -3.60 -4.21
CA GLN A 163 -19.12 -3.23 -4.16
C GLN A 163 -18.92 -1.89 -4.90
N PRO A 164 -18.60 -0.81 -4.18
CA PRO A 164 -18.50 0.52 -4.76
C PRO A 164 -17.17 0.79 -5.46
N ILE A 165 -16.13 -0.01 -5.15
CA ILE A 165 -14.77 0.15 -5.69
C ILE A 165 -14.55 -0.90 -6.77
N ILE A 166 -14.20 -0.43 -7.96
CA ILE A 166 -13.75 -1.23 -9.09
C ILE A 166 -12.23 -1.28 -9.03
N GLU A 167 -11.64 -2.46 -9.26
CA GLU A 167 -10.19 -2.62 -9.27
C GLU A 167 -9.76 -3.17 -10.63
N LEU A 168 -8.81 -2.49 -11.27
CA LEU A 168 -8.11 -2.98 -12.45
C LEU A 168 -6.88 -3.75 -11.95
N ARG A 169 -6.88 -5.05 -12.18
CA ARG A 169 -5.83 -5.97 -11.73
C ARG A 169 -5.01 -6.43 -12.92
N ALA A 170 -3.91 -5.75 -13.18
CA ALA A 170 -3.07 -6.10 -14.32
C ALA A 170 -2.41 -7.46 -14.09
N LYS A 171 -2.39 -8.30 -15.13
CA LYS A 171 -1.69 -9.59 -15.07
C LYS A 171 -0.22 -9.34 -14.74
N PRO A 172 0.41 -10.10 -13.82
CA PRO A 172 1.82 -9.93 -13.49
C PRO A 172 2.74 -10.01 -14.72
N GLN A 173 3.69 -9.08 -14.83
CA GLN A 173 4.60 -8.93 -15.95
C GLN A 173 6.07 -9.04 -15.53
N LYS A 174 6.95 -9.28 -16.51
CA LYS A 174 8.40 -9.36 -16.27
C LYS A 174 9.08 -7.99 -16.12
N ASN A 175 8.46 -6.92 -16.61
CA ASN A 175 9.01 -5.57 -16.59
C ASN A 175 7.89 -4.51 -16.54
N GLY A 176 8.26 -3.28 -16.22
CA GLY A 176 7.35 -2.15 -16.03
C GLY A 176 6.61 -1.76 -17.31
N GLU A 177 7.29 -1.76 -18.46
CA GLU A 177 6.65 -1.37 -19.73
C GLU A 177 5.51 -2.32 -20.15
N LYS A 178 5.72 -3.63 -20.00
CA LYS A 178 4.64 -4.61 -20.23
C LYS A 178 3.49 -4.44 -19.25
N LEU A 179 3.79 -4.07 -18.00
CA LEU A 179 2.75 -3.81 -16.99
C LEU A 179 1.91 -2.59 -17.38
N ARG A 180 2.56 -1.51 -17.83
CA ARG A 180 1.88 -0.32 -18.35
C ARG A 180 0.96 -0.64 -19.53
N GLN A 181 1.44 -1.43 -20.49
CA GLN A 181 0.65 -1.84 -21.66
C GLN A 181 -0.62 -2.61 -21.27
N GLU A 182 -0.53 -3.47 -20.25
CA GLU A 182 -1.71 -4.14 -19.70
C GLU A 182 -2.68 -3.15 -19.05
N PHE A 183 -2.18 -2.15 -18.31
CA PHE A 183 -3.05 -1.09 -17.77
C PHE A 183 -3.71 -0.24 -18.84
N LEU A 184 -3.02 0.09 -19.93
CA LEU A 184 -3.60 0.82 -21.05
C LEU A 184 -4.77 0.06 -21.68
N ARG A 185 -4.59 -1.25 -21.86
CA ARG A 185 -5.65 -2.14 -22.33
C ARG A 185 -6.84 -2.14 -21.36
N LEU A 186 -6.59 -2.23 -20.04
CA LEU A 186 -7.64 -2.26 -19.02
C LEU A 186 -8.37 -0.92 -18.87
N LYS A 187 -7.64 0.20 -18.87
CA LYS A 187 -8.18 1.56 -18.87
C LYS A 187 -9.11 1.75 -20.06
N THR A 188 -8.65 1.45 -21.27
CA THR A 188 -9.46 1.54 -22.49
C THR A 188 -10.75 0.71 -22.41
N GLN A 189 -10.67 -0.52 -21.87
CA GLN A 189 -11.84 -1.37 -21.68
C GLN A 189 -12.82 -0.80 -20.66
N LEU A 190 -12.32 -0.24 -19.56
CA LEU A 190 -13.18 0.36 -18.54
C LEU A 190 -13.83 1.65 -19.06
N GLU A 191 -13.10 2.51 -19.76
CA GLU A 191 -13.61 3.77 -20.33
C GLU A 191 -14.72 3.52 -21.36
N LYS A 192 -14.51 2.57 -22.27
CA LYS A 192 -15.57 2.16 -23.22
C LYS A 192 -16.82 1.62 -22.51
N ARG A 193 -16.65 0.87 -21.41
CA ARG A 193 -17.77 0.40 -20.59
C ARG A 193 -18.45 1.57 -19.87
N ALA A 194 -17.69 2.50 -19.33
CA ALA A 194 -18.22 3.66 -18.62
C ALA A 194 -19.06 4.54 -19.55
N GLU A 195 -18.54 4.82 -20.75
CA GLU A 195 -19.23 5.57 -21.79
C GLU A 195 -20.54 4.91 -22.21
N LYS A 196 -20.51 3.61 -22.55
CA LYS A 196 -21.70 2.83 -22.93
C LYS A 196 -22.80 2.85 -21.84
N ASN A 197 -22.41 2.95 -20.58
CA ASN A 197 -23.35 2.96 -19.45
C ASN A 197 -23.68 4.37 -18.93
N GLY A 198 -23.21 5.43 -19.59
CA GLY A 198 -23.50 6.81 -19.18
C GLY A 198 -22.92 7.19 -17.80
N VAL A 199 -21.80 6.58 -17.41
CA VAL A 199 -21.11 6.86 -16.15
C VAL A 199 -19.74 7.48 -16.39
N VAL A 200 -19.25 8.19 -15.38
CA VAL A 200 -17.93 8.82 -15.33
C VAL A 200 -17.08 8.06 -14.31
N ILE A 201 -15.84 7.78 -14.69
CA ILE A 201 -14.84 7.15 -13.83
C ILE A 201 -14.29 8.21 -12.88
N VAL A 202 -14.17 7.85 -11.61
CA VAL A 202 -13.65 8.71 -10.53
C VAL A 202 -12.45 8.01 -9.92
N SER A 203 -11.29 8.65 -10.00
CA SER A 203 -10.04 8.10 -9.47
C SER A 203 -9.53 8.85 -8.24
N GLU A 204 -10.09 10.01 -7.88
CA GLU A 204 -9.71 10.80 -6.70
C GLU A 204 -9.45 9.93 -5.45
N GLU A 205 -8.43 10.22 -4.66
CA GLU A 205 -8.01 9.33 -3.55
C GLU A 205 -9.04 9.17 -2.43
N ASN A 206 -9.99 10.10 -2.29
CA ASN A 206 -11.09 9.99 -1.34
C ASN A 206 -12.36 10.62 -1.93
N PRO A 207 -13.00 9.96 -2.91
CA PRO A 207 -14.08 10.55 -3.67
C PRO A 207 -15.37 10.64 -2.86
N ARG A 208 -15.53 9.79 -1.83
CA ARG A 208 -16.70 9.80 -0.96
C ARG A 208 -16.44 9.15 0.40
N GLY A 209 -16.57 9.95 1.47
CA GLY A 209 -16.67 9.47 2.84
C GLY A 209 -15.56 8.50 3.22
N ARG A 210 -15.92 7.23 3.49
CA ARG A 210 -14.98 6.20 3.97
C ARG A 210 -14.22 5.45 2.87
N PHE A 211 -14.45 5.75 1.59
CA PHE A 211 -13.79 5.05 0.48
C PHE A 211 -12.51 5.77 0.13
N PHE A 212 -11.40 5.05 0.18
CA PHE A 212 -10.09 5.55 -0.18
C PHE A 212 -9.61 4.77 -1.38
N LEU A 213 -9.23 5.46 -2.46
CA LEU A 213 -8.75 4.87 -3.69
C LEU A 213 -7.24 5.02 -3.78
N GLY A 214 -6.54 3.99 -4.22
CA GLY A 214 -5.12 4.07 -4.51
C GLY A 214 -4.64 2.99 -5.46
N GLY A 215 -3.32 2.95 -5.63
CA GLY A 215 -2.64 1.90 -6.36
C GLY A 215 -1.86 0.98 -5.44
N HIS A 216 -1.81 -0.30 -5.81
CA HIS A 216 -1.06 -1.32 -5.11
C HIS A 216 0.00 -1.91 -6.05
N VAL A 217 1.19 -2.21 -5.53
CA VAL A 217 2.25 -2.87 -6.31
C VAL A 217 2.55 -4.22 -5.71
N HIS A 218 2.60 -5.25 -6.55
CA HIS A 218 2.71 -6.64 -6.15
C HIS A 218 4.02 -7.18 -6.70
N ILE A 219 4.80 -7.84 -5.86
CA ILE A 219 5.95 -8.62 -6.31
C ILE A 219 5.75 -10.08 -5.91
N SER A 220 5.96 -10.99 -6.86
CA SER A 220 5.99 -12.44 -6.59
C SER A 220 7.40 -12.93 -6.27
N ASN A 221 7.50 -14.01 -5.51
CA ASN A 221 8.76 -14.69 -5.18
C ASN A 221 9.84 -13.78 -4.54
N ALA A 222 9.45 -12.66 -3.95
CA ALA A 222 10.36 -11.74 -3.27
C ALA A 222 9.78 -11.34 -1.92
N ASN A 223 10.49 -11.66 -0.84
CA ASN A 223 10.06 -11.30 0.50
C ASN A 223 10.17 -9.78 0.72
N ALA A 224 9.16 -9.19 1.38
CA ALA A 224 9.27 -7.83 1.89
C ALA A 224 10.37 -7.74 2.96
N SER A 225 11.13 -6.64 2.93
CA SER A 225 12.17 -6.31 3.91
C SER A 225 12.10 -4.83 4.25
N PHE A 226 12.62 -4.44 5.41
CA PHE A 226 12.68 -3.03 5.83
C PHE A 226 13.41 -2.19 4.79
N ARG A 227 14.55 -2.69 4.29
CA ARG A 227 15.28 -2.12 3.16
C ARG A 227 14.39 -1.88 1.94
N LYS A 228 13.73 -2.90 1.39
CA LYS A 228 12.94 -2.74 0.15
C LYS A 228 11.72 -1.83 0.34
N VAL A 229 11.05 -1.93 1.48
CA VAL A 229 9.88 -1.10 1.78
C VAL A 229 10.28 0.37 1.99
N SER A 230 11.41 0.62 2.64
CA SER A 230 11.96 1.96 2.79
C SER A 230 12.35 2.62 1.47
N GLN A 231 12.84 1.83 0.51
CA GLN A 231 13.14 2.31 -0.84
C GLN A 231 11.86 2.70 -1.58
N LEU A 232 10.79 1.90 -1.47
CA LEU A 232 9.49 2.21 -2.07
C LEU A 232 8.87 3.45 -1.43
N ASP A 233 8.96 3.59 -0.11
CA ASP A 233 8.51 4.79 0.60
C ASP A 233 9.28 6.04 0.10
N ALA A 234 10.61 5.98 0.09
CA ALA A 234 11.48 7.12 -0.20
C ALA A 234 11.53 7.50 -1.69
N PHE A 235 11.59 6.53 -2.59
CA PHE A 235 11.82 6.78 -4.01
C PHE A 235 10.55 6.72 -4.88
N VAL A 236 9.42 6.25 -4.33
CA VAL A 236 8.16 6.14 -5.08
C VAL A 236 7.01 6.86 -4.38
N ALA A 237 6.68 6.50 -3.14
CA ALA A 237 5.51 7.05 -2.45
C ALA A 237 5.67 8.53 -2.06
N VAL A 238 6.81 8.90 -1.48
CA VAL A 238 7.13 10.29 -1.11
C VAL A 238 7.16 11.19 -2.35
N PRO A 239 7.88 10.86 -3.44
CA PRO A 239 7.90 11.69 -4.65
C PRO A 239 6.52 11.84 -5.29
N LEU A 240 5.75 10.75 -5.46
CA LEU A 240 4.38 10.85 -5.98
C LEU A 240 3.51 11.76 -5.12
N SER A 241 3.64 11.66 -3.80
CA SER A 241 2.87 12.43 -2.83
C SER A 241 3.29 13.89 -2.74
N ALA A 242 4.53 14.22 -3.14
CA ALA A 242 5.06 15.57 -3.21
C ALA A 242 4.45 16.35 -4.39
N TYR A 243 4.36 15.69 -5.55
CA TYR A 243 3.98 16.35 -6.79
C TYR A 243 2.47 16.25 -7.12
N LYS A 244 1.79 15.13 -6.82
CA LYS A 244 0.36 14.97 -7.12
C LYS A 244 -0.52 16.00 -6.40
N LYS A 245 -1.27 16.82 -7.17
CA LYS A 245 -2.25 17.79 -6.64
C LYS A 245 -3.42 17.04 -6.01
N ASN A 246 -4.03 17.58 -4.95
CA ASN A 246 -5.23 17.03 -4.30
C ASN A 246 -5.09 15.63 -3.66
N ALA A 247 -3.89 15.23 -3.25
CA ALA A 247 -3.71 13.98 -2.51
C ALA A 247 -4.50 13.97 -1.19
N SER A 248 -5.13 12.85 -0.84
CA SER A 248 -5.99 12.76 0.33
C SER A 248 -5.17 12.51 1.59
N LEU A 249 -5.14 13.50 2.50
CA LEU A 249 -4.52 13.33 3.82
C LEU A 249 -5.23 12.28 4.68
N LEU A 250 -6.53 12.09 4.47
CA LEU A 250 -7.31 11.04 5.12
C LEU A 250 -6.86 9.66 4.65
N ARG A 251 -6.61 9.49 3.34
CA ARG A 251 -6.05 8.24 2.81
C ARG A 251 -4.70 7.94 3.46
N ARG A 252 -3.79 8.91 3.51
CA ARG A 252 -2.46 8.74 4.15
C ARG A 252 -2.58 8.30 5.61
N ALA A 253 -3.59 8.77 6.34
CA ALA A 253 -3.83 8.37 7.73
C ALA A 253 -4.50 6.99 7.89
N ALA A 254 -5.15 6.48 6.85
CA ALA A 254 -5.91 5.23 6.90
C ALA A 254 -5.22 4.09 6.12
N TYR A 255 -5.24 4.15 4.77
CA TYR A 255 -4.81 3.07 3.88
C TYR A 255 -3.48 3.35 3.16
N GLY A 256 -3.12 4.61 2.96
CA GLY A 256 -1.88 5.06 2.31
C GLY A 256 -0.76 5.38 3.29
N LYS A 257 -0.60 4.60 4.36
CA LYS A 257 0.47 4.86 5.34
C LYS A 257 1.83 4.41 4.80
N LEU A 258 2.90 5.12 5.13
CA LEU A 258 4.26 4.67 4.81
C LEU A 258 4.49 3.25 5.36
N GLY A 259 5.18 2.40 4.61
CA GLY A 259 5.40 1.01 4.97
C GLY A 259 4.14 0.14 5.04
N ALA A 260 3.02 0.55 4.42
CA ALA A 260 1.84 -0.28 4.31
C ALA A 260 2.11 -1.46 3.36
N VAL A 261 2.27 -2.64 3.95
CA VAL A 261 2.54 -3.89 3.23
C VAL A 261 1.56 -4.96 3.66
N ARG A 262 1.10 -5.75 2.68
CA ARG A 262 0.32 -6.96 2.90
C ARG A 262 1.04 -8.16 2.28
N LEU A 263 1.09 -9.25 3.02
CA LEU A 263 1.65 -10.51 2.51
C LEU A 263 0.64 -11.19 1.58
N ASN A 264 1.11 -11.61 0.42
CA ASN A 264 0.25 -12.22 -0.61
C ASN A 264 0.51 -13.74 -0.74
N ARG A 265 -0.41 -14.44 -1.41
CA ARG A 265 -0.32 -15.89 -1.66
C ARG A 265 0.79 -16.29 -2.65
N TYR A 266 1.39 -15.31 -3.33
CA TYR A 266 2.39 -15.52 -4.39
C TYR A 266 3.83 -15.47 -3.86
N ARG A 267 4.01 -15.77 -2.56
CA ARG A 267 5.31 -15.78 -1.89
C ARG A 267 6.07 -14.46 -2.06
N GLY A 268 5.34 -13.35 -2.10
CA GLY A 268 5.92 -12.02 -2.01
C GLY A 268 4.99 -11.09 -1.27
N PHE A 269 4.87 -9.85 -1.73
CA PHE A 269 4.13 -8.83 -1.01
C PHE A 269 3.40 -7.86 -1.93
N GLU A 270 2.42 -7.20 -1.34
CA GLU A 270 1.65 -6.10 -1.88
C GLU A 270 2.03 -4.83 -1.11
N TYR A 271 2.54 -3.83 -1.81
CA TYR A 271 2.85 -2.50 -1.28
C TYR A 271 1.67 -1.56 -1.56
N ARG A 272 1.12 -0.94 -0.50
CA ARG A 272 -0.22 -0.34 -0.52
C ARG A 272 -0.24 1.17 -0.29
N THR A 273 0.95 1.77 -0.13
CA THR A 273 1.09 3.18 0.21
C THR A 273 0.65 4.11 -0.93
N LEU A 274 0.83 3.70 -2.19
CA LEU A 274 0.79 4.62 -3.33
C LEU A 274 -0.58 5.30 -3.52
N PRO A 275 -0.59 6.59 -3.87
CA PRO A 275 -1.81 7.26 -4.31
C PRO A 275 -2.35 6.63 -5.60
N THR A 276 -3.55 7.03 -6.03
CA THR A 276 -4.00 6.66 -7.38
C THR A 276 -3.06 7.26 -8.43
N TRP A 277 -2.81 6.51 -9.49
CA TRP A 277 -2.11 6.93 -10.71
C TRP A 277 -2.94 6.63 -11.96
N TYR A 278 -4.25 6.36 -11.81
CA TYR A 278 -5.14 6.01 -12.92
C TYR A 278 -5.15 7.04 -14.07
N ALA A 279 -5.17 8.33 -13.71
CA ALA A 279 -5.19 9.42 -14.69
C ALA A 279 -3.92 9.44 -15.55
N PHE A 280 -2.80 8.95 -15.01
CA PHE A 280 -1.49 9.06 -15.63
C PHE A 280 -1.01 7.76 -16.30
N ILE A 281 -1.92 6.82 -16.59
CA ILE A 281 -1.56 5.51 -17.16
C ILE A 281 -0.92 5.66 -18.56
N GLU A 282 -1.37 6.63 -19.34
CA GLU A 282 -0.92 6.83 -20.73
C GLU A 282 0.52 7.33 -20.81
N GLU A 283 0.82 8.36 -20.04
CA GLU A 283 2.12 8.97 -19.86
C GLU A 283 3.00 8.27 -18.81
N GLY A 284 2.47 7.26 -18.11
CA GLY A 284 3.07 6.65 -16.91
C GLY A 284 4.30 5.77 -17.15
N ALA A 285 4.88 5.74 -18.35
CA ALA A 285 6.10 4.97 -18.62
C ALA A 285 7.25 5.28 -17.64
N PRO A 286 7.51 6.55 -17.26
CA PRO A 286 8.52 6.86 -16.24
C PRO A 286 8.22 6.23 -14.88
N PHE A 287 6.96 6.23 -14.43
CA PHE A 287 6.54 5.59 -13.19
C PHE A 287 6.85 4.09 -13.17
N PHE A 288 6.39 3.36 -14.18
CA PHE A 288 6.58 1.90 -14.21
C PHE A 288 8.04 1.49 -14.36
N ASN A 289 8.82 2.21 -15.18
CA ASN A 289 10.25 1.94 -15.35
C ASN A 289 11.03 2.24 -14.06
N TRP A 290 10.71 3.34 -13.37
CA TRP A 290 11.37 3.69 -12.11
C TRP A 290 11.00 2.71 -11.00
N LEU A 291 9.73 2.30 -10.92
CA LEU A 291 9.27 1.27 -10.00
C LEU A 291 10.04 -0.04 -10.19
N GLU A 292 10.21 -0.49 -11.45
CA GLU A 292 11.03 -1.66 -11.79
C GLU A 292 12.47 -1.49 -11.32
N THR A 293 13.10 -0.33 -11.60
CA THR A 293 14.45 -0.01 -11.14
C THR A 293 14.56 -0.13 -9.62
N VAL A 294 13.71 0.56 -8.85
CA VAL A 294 13.75 0.53 -7.38
C VAL A 294 13.55 -0.89 -6.84
N LEU A 295 12.68 -1.68 -7.46
CA LEU A 295 12.38 -3.04 -7.02
C LEU A 295 13.50 -4.04 -7.29
N TYR A 296 14.16 -3.96 -8.45
CA TYR A 296 15.16 -4.94 -8.85
C TYR A 296 16.61 -4.49 -8.67
N HIS A 297 16.86 -3.22 -8.32
CA HIS A 297 18.22 -2.76 -8.07
C HIS A 297 18.83 -3.51 -6.86
N PRO A 298 19.99 -4.17 -7.02
CA PRO A 298 20.53 -5.10 -6.02
C PRO A 298 21.14 -4.39 -4.81
N SER A 299 21.67 -3.18 -5.00
CA SER A 299 22.55 -2.50 -4.04
C SER A 299 22.01 -1.16 -3.50
N LEU A 300 20.76 -0.76 -3.78
CA LEU A 300 20.22 0.47 -3.17
C LEU A 300 20.23 0.36 -1.64
N PRO A 301 20.66 1.37 -0.87
CA PRO A 301 20.68 1.27 0.59
C PRO A 301 19.27 1.20 1.19
N GLU A 302 19.17 0.79 2.46
CA GLU A 302 17.98 1.05 3.26
C GLU A 302 17.90 2.55 3.55
N ILE A 303 16.73 3.15 3.37
CA ILE A 303 16.55 4.60 3.50
C ILE A 303 15.81 4.91 4.79
N GLN A 304 16.47 5.68 5.66
CA GLN A 304 15.78 6.32 6.76
C GLN A 304 15.24 7.66 6.28
N LEU A 305 13.92 7.77 6.14
CA LEU A 305 13.28 9.07 5.97
C LEU A 305 13.53 9.95 7.21
N ALA A 306 13.86 11.21 6.98
CA ALA A 306 13.97 12.21 8.02
C ALA A 306 12.61 12.39 8.75
N GLU A 307 12.63 12.77 10.02
CA GLU A 307 11.40 12.98 10.78
C GLU A 307 10.53 14.07 10.14
N GLU A 308 11.18 15.10 9.60
CA GLU A 308 10.59 16.20 8.84
C GLU A 308 9.82 15.67 7.63
N ALA A 309 10.39 14.73 6.89
CA ALA A 309 9.76 14.13 5.71
C ALA A 309 8.53 13.30 6.09
N VAL A 310 8.61 12.52 7.18
CA VAL A 310 7.47 11.76 7.70
C VAL A 310 6.34 12.70 8.15
N ARG A 311 6.66 13.77 8.89
CA ARG A 311 5.66 14.77 9.30
C ARG A 311 5.04 15.45 8.09
N ALA A 312 5.85 15.86 7.12
CA ALA A 312 5.39 16.47 5.87
C ALA A 312 4.46 15.54 5.08
N TYR A 313 4.76 14.24 5.04
CA TYR A 313 3.93 13.24 4.38
C TYR A 313 2.51 13.22 4.95
N TYR A 314 2.37 13.14 6.28
CA TYR A 314 1.06 13.08 6.91
C TYR A 314 0.36 14.43 7.03
N ALA A 315 1.11 15.54 7.05
CA ALA A 315 0.57 16.90 7.08
C ALA A 315 0.17 17.42 5.69
N GLY A 316 0.67 16.82 4.61
CA GLY A 316 0.46 17.33 3.26
C GLY A 316 1.38 18.48 2.86
N ASP A 317 2.52 18.65 3.55
CA ASP A 317 3.49 19.70 3.22
C ASP A 317 4.29 19.30 1.98
N ARG A 318 3.72 19.60 0.82
CA ARG A 318 4.31 19.32 -0.50
C ARG A 318 5.67 19.99 -0.67
N ARG A 319 5.84 21.22 -0.18
CA ARG A 319 7.10 21.96 -0.33
C ARG A 319 8.23 21.22 0.38
N GLN A 320 7.98 20.74 1.60
CA GLN A 320 8.96 19.94 2.31
C GLN A 320 9.21 18.59 1.62
N LEU A 321 8.18 17.93 1.10
CA LEU A 321 8.33 16.66 0.38
C LEU A 321 9.10 16.80 -0.95
N CYS A 322 8.92 17.89 -1.70
CA CYS A 322 9.69 18.17 -2.91
C CYS A 322 11.18 18.34 -2.57
N ARG A 323 11.51 19.13 -1.54
CA ARG A 323 12.90 19.28 -1.07
C ARG A 323 13.52 17.95 -0.66
N GLU A 324 12.77 17.12 0.08
CA GLU A 324 13.25 15.79 0.47
C GLU A 324 13.45 14.90 -0.77
N THR A 325 12.55 14.96 -1.74
CA THR A 325 12.65 14.19 -2.99
C THR A 325 13.90 14.55 -3.78
N GLU A 326 14.17 15.85 -3.96
CA GLU A 326 15.37 16.34 -4.65
C GLU A 326 16.65 15.83 -3.98
N LYS A 327 16.70 15.92 -2.64
CA LYS A 327 17.82 15.41 -1.85
C LYS A 327 18.00 13.89 -2.04
N LEU A 328 16.92 13.12 -1.90
CA LEU A 328 16.96 11.66 -2.09
C LEU A 328 17.45 11.26 -3.49
N PHE A 329 17.04 12.01 -4.52
CA PHE A 329 17.47 11.76 -5.90
C PHE A 329 18.95 12.10 -6.11
N ALA A 330 19.43 13.21 -5.54
CA ALA A 330 20.84 13.57 -5.57
C ALA A 330 21.70 12.52 -4.84
N ASP A 331 21.25 12.04 -3.68
CA ASP A 331 21.97 11.05 -2.87
C ASP A 331 22.04 9.67 -3.54
N VAL A 332 20.98 9.25 -4.26
CA VAL A 332 20.94 7.94 -4.90
C VAL A 332 21.62 7.93 -6.27
N ALA A 333 21.64 9.05 -6.99
CA ALA A 333 22.17 9.12 -8.35
C ALA A 333 23.58 8.53 -8.52
N PRO A 334 24.57 8.75 -7.61
CA PRO A 334 25.89 8.14 -7.72
C PRO A 334 25.90 6.60 -7.71
N LEU A 335 24.88 5.98 -7.11
CA LEU A 335 24.77 4.53 -6.97
C LEU A 335 24.15 3.86 -8.20
N LEU A 336 23.57 4.65 -9.11
CA LEU A 336 22.84 4.17 -10.28
C LEU A 336 23.76 3.98 -11.49
N THR A 337 23.48 2.97 -12.30
CA THR A 337 24.06 2.83 -13.65
C THR A 337 23.63 3.98 -14.56
N VAL A 338 24.30 4.15 -15.71
CA VAL A 338 23.94 5.17 -16.72
C VAL A 338 22.47 5.04 -17.15
N ARG A 339 22.00 3.81 -17.37
CA ARG A 339 20.61 3.53 -17.76
C ARG A 339 19.63 3.93 -16.65
N GLU A 340 19.95 3.62 -15.40
CA GLU A 340 19.09 3.93 -14.25
C GLU A 340 19.06 5.43 -13.93
N LYS A 341 20.18 6.15 -14.12
CA LYS A 341 20.21 7.61 -14.07
C LYS A 341 19.25 8.23 -15.11
N HIS A 342 19.23 7.70 -16.33
CA HIS A 342 18.26 8.14 -17.34
C HIS A 342 16.82 7.83 -16.94
N CYS A 343 16.58 6.70 -16.28
CA CYS A 343 15.28 6.36 -15.70
C CYS A 343 14.86 7.37 -14.63
N LEU A 344 15.77 7.70 -13.70
CA LEU A 344 15.55 8.71 -12.66
C LEU A 344 15.24 10.10 -13.24
N LEU A 345 15.97 10.54 -14.27
CA LEU A 345 15.73 11.83 -14.92
C LEU A 345 14.34 11.89 -15.59
N LYS A 346 13.93 10.80 -16.25
CA LYS A 346 12.57 10.72 -16.83
C LYS A 346 11.51 10.72 -15.75
N TRP A 347 11.76 10.02 -14.64
CA TRP A 347 10.88 9.97 -13.48
C TRP A 347 10.69 11.35 -12.86
N ASP A 348 11.78 12.07 -12.59
CA ASP A 348 11.75 13.42 -12.03
C ASP A 348 11.02 14.41 -12.95
N ARG A 349 11.31 14.38 -14.25
CA ARG A 349 10.60 15.22 -15.23
C ARG A 349 9.10 14.94 -15.25
N TRP A 350 8.71 13.66 -15.20
CA TRP A 350 7.31 13.27 -15.18
C TRP A 350 6.60 13.69 -13.88
N LEU A 351 7.28 13.58 -12.74
CA LEU A 351 6.79 14.10 -11.46
C LEU A 351 6.48 15.60 -11.54
N GLN A 352 7.39 16.39 -12.12
CA GLN A 352 7.19 17.82 -12.33
C GLN A 352 5.97 18.09 -13.22
N GLN A 353 5.78 17.32 -14.30
CA GLN A 353 4.63 17.44 -15.20
C GLN A 353 3.30 17.16 -14.49
N ILE A 354 3.18 16.05 -13.74
CA ILE A 354 1.95 15.75 -13.00
C ILE A 354 1.71 16.74 -11.85
N GLY A 355 2.75 17.44 -11.39
CA GLY A 355 2.63 18.49 -10.40
C GLY A 355 2.02 19.78 -10.93
N THR A 356 2.03 20.00 -12.24
CA THR A 356 1.42 21.15 -12.91
C THR A 356 0.01 20.88 -13.45
N ILE A 357 -0.38 19.61 -13.56
CA ILE A 357 -1.70 19.22 -14.08
C ILE A 357 -2.74 19.29 -12.95
N ASP A 358 -3.81 20.02 -13.19
CA ASP A 358 -5.00 19.98 -12.33
C ASP A 358 -5.82 18.75 -12.71
N GLU A 359 -6.00 17.79 -11.79
CA GLU A 359 -6.85 16.60 -12.00
C GLU A 359 -8.34 16.96 -12.26
N ASN A 360 -8.69 18.24 -12.15
CA ASN A 360 -9.92 18.79 -12.69
C ASN A 360 -9.66 19.20 -14.15
N GLY A 361 -9.87 18.29 -15.09
CA GLY A 361 -10.06 18.62 -16.50
C GLY A 361 -11.35 19.42 -16.71
N SER A 362 -11.44 20.61 -16.12
CA SER A 362 -12.17 21.72 -16.71
C SER A 362 -11.21 22.37 -17.70
N ASP A 363 -11.47 22.18 -18.99
CA ASP A 363 -10.99 23.09 -20.02
C ASP A 363 -11.13 24.53 -19.49
N PRO A 364 -10.09 25.38 -19.58
CA PRO A 364 -10.36 26.80 -19.59
C PRO A 364 -11.19 27.05 -20.85
N VAL A 365 -12.48 27.28 -20.65
CA VAL A 365 -13.35 27.82 -21.67
C VAL A 365 -12.67 29.08 -22.22
N LEU A 366 -12.19 28.99 -23.46
CA LEU A 366 -12.16 30.07 -24.43
C LEU A 366 -12.81 29.55 -25.71
#